data_AF-A0A7X8E4G0-F1
#
_entry.id   AF-A0A7X8E4G0-F1
#
_cell.length_a   1.000
_cell.length_b   1.000
_cell.length_c   1.000
_cell.angle_alpha   90.00
_cell.angle_beta   90.00
_cell.angle_gamma   90.00
#
_symmetry.space_group_name_H-M   'P 1'
#
loop_
_entity.id
_entity.type
_entity.pdbx_description
1 polymer ?
#
loop_
_entity_poly.entity_id
_entity_poly.type
_entity_poly.pdbx_seq_one_letter_code
_entity_poly.pdbx_strand_id
1 'polypeptide(L)'
;QNWFSLDINQRAIALAKQNAIRSGAKISFLESDGIPLDFGKFDFIFLNPPIRAGKAVYYQMFEQAADHLEKSGNFYIVIQKKQGANSAVAFLKTLFNDVKVIDKTSGFHTIRCQFKPKK
;
A
#
# COMPACT_ATOMS: atom_id res chain seq x y z
N GLN A 1 -11.76 3.60 -14.48
CA GLN A 1 -10.87 3.44 -13.32
C GLN A 1 -9.49 3.15 -13.87
N ASN A 2 -8.47 3.89 -13.45
CA ASN A 2 -7.09 3.70 -13.91
C ASN A 2 -6.31 2.98 -12.82
N TRP A 3 -6.02 1.70 -13.04
CA TRP A 3 -5.29 0.86 -12.09
C TRP A 3 -3.82 0.77 -12.47
N PHE A 4 -2.96 0.84 -11.46
CA PHE A 4 -1.53 0.65 -11.58
C PHE A 4 -1.08 -0.46 -10.64
N SER A 5 -0.12 -1.27 -11.08
CA SER A 5 0.54 -2.30 -10.26
C SER A 5 2.05 -2.15 -10.39
N LEU A 6 2.71 -1.99 -9.25
CA LEU A 6 4.13 -1.70 -9.12
C LEU A 6 4.78 -2.84 -8.34
N ASP A 7 5.91 -3.34 -8.82
CA ASP A 7 6.73 -4.32 -8.11
C ASP A 7 8.18 -4.22 -8.61
N ILE A 8 9.16 -4.37 -7.73
CA ILE A 8 10.58 -4.36 -8.09
C ILE A 8 10.97 -5.65 -8.83
N ASN A 9 10.21 -6.73 -8.64
CA ASN A 9 10.48 -8.01 -9.26
C ASN A 9 9.83 -8.09 -10.64
N GLN A 10 10.65 -8.00 -11.67
CA GLN A 10 10.24 -8.18 -13.07
C GLN A 10 9.40 -9.45 -13.32
N ARG A 11 9.70 -10.56 -12.61
CA ARG A 11 8.92 -11.81 -12.73
C ARG A 11 7.51 -11.66 -12.16
N ALA A 12 7.34 -10.93 -11.06
CA ALA A 12 6.04 -10.64 -10.48
C ALA A 12 5.18 -9.80 -11.45
N ILE A 13 5.78 -8.78 -12.08
CA ILE A 13 5.13 -7.98 -13.12
C ILE A 13 4.70 -8.84 -14.31
N ALA A 14 5.56 -9.72 -14.80
CA ALA A 14 5.24 -10.61 -15.92
C ALA A 14 4.04 -11.53 -15.61
N LEU A 15 4.03 -12.14 -14.42
CA LEU A 15 2.92 -12.99 -13.96
C LEU A 15 1.63 -12.18 -13.76
N ALA A 16 1.72 -10.98 -13.20
CA ALA A 16 0.57 -10.12 -12.99
C ALA A 16 -0.05 -9.66 -14.33
N LYS A 17 0.77 -9.35 -15.34
CA LYS A 17 0.31 -9.08 -16.71
C LYS A 17 -0.46 -10.26 -17.31
N GLN A 18 0.08 -11.47 -17.19
CA GLN A 18 -0.61 -12.69 -17.66
C GLN A 18 -1.95 -12.90 -16.93
N ASN A 19 -1.99 -12.70 -15.62
CA ASN A 19 -3.22 -12.80 -14.83
C ASN A 19 -4.26 -11.76 -15.24
N ALA A 20 -3.84 -10.52 -15.50
CA ALA A 20 -4.73 -9.45 -15.96
C ALA A 20 -5.32 -9.74 -17.34
N ILE A 21 -4.52 -10.28 -18.28
CA ILE A 21 -5.03 -10.73 -19.58
C ILE A 21 -6.09 -11.83 -19.39
N ARG A 22 -5.80 -12.84 -18.56
CA ARG A 22 -6.72 -13.95 -18.31
C ARG A 22 -8.03 -13.50 -17.65
N SER A 23 -7.99 -12.50 -16.77
CA SER A 23 -9.18 -11.98 -16.09
C SER A 23 -9.90 -10.86 -16.84
N GLY A 24 -9.32 -10.33 -17.92
CA GLY A 24 -9.82 -9.15 -18.62
C GLY A 24 -9.62 -7.84 -17.84
N ALA A 25 -8.79 -7.82 -16.79
CA ALA A 25 -8.52 -6.63 -16.00
C ALA A 25 -7.64 -5.63 -16.77
N LYS A 26 -8.03 -4.36 -16.76
CA LYS A 26 -7.27 -3.25 -17.37
C LYS A 26 -6.39 -2.59 -16.31
N ILE A 27 -5.10 -2.95 -16.30
CA ILE A 27 -4.10 -2.48 -15.33
C ILE A 27 -2.84 -2.06 -16.09
N SER A 28 -2.27 -0.92 -15.73
CA SER A 28 -0.93 -0.49 -16.16
C SER A 28 0.12 -1.03 -15.19
N PHE A 29 1.23 -1.54 -15.70
CA PHE A 29 2.25 -2.18 -14.88
C PHE A 29 3.56 -1.42 -14.99
N LEU A 30 4.22 -1.22 -13.85
CA LEU A 30 5.54 -0.61 -13.78
C LEU A 30 6.46 -1.46 -12.91
N GLU A 31 7.67 -1.73 -13.42
CA GLU A 31 8.74 -2.28 -12.60
C GLU A 31 9.42 -1.13 -11.86
N SER A 32 9.31 -1.10 -10.53
CA SER A 32 9.85 -0.02 -9.70
C SER A 32 10.10 -0.45 -8.25
N ASP A 33 11.10 0.15 -7.63
CA ASP A 33 11.32 0.04 -6.18
C ASP A 33 10.46 1.07 -5.44
N GLY A 34 9.24 0.68 -5.10
CA GLY A 34 8.24 1.58 -4.52
C GLY A 34 7.62 2.51 -5.57
N ILE A 35 7.08 3.65 -5.12
CA ILE A 35 6.37 4.61 -5.98
C ILE A 35 7.35 5.69 -6.48
N PRO A 36 7.57 5.86 -7.80
CA PRO A 36 8.39 6.95 -8.33
C PRO A 36 7.84 8.32 -7.94
N LEU A 37 8.72 9.28 -7.65
CA LEU A 37 8.34 10.61 -7.15
C LEU A 37 7.40 11.39 -8.10
N ASP A 38 7.43 11.11 -9.38
CA ASP A 38 6.64 11.76 -10.44
C ASP A 38 5.41 10.95 -10.87
N PHE A 39 5.09 9.86 -10.17
CA PHE A 39 4.03 8.91 -10.56
C PHE A 39 2.60 9.44 -10.37
N GLY A 40 2.44 10.58 -9.69
CA GLY A 40 1.15 11.27 -9.47
C GLY A 40 0.41 10.79 -8.21
N LYS A 41 -0.84 11.25 -8.03
CA LYS A 41 -1.63 10.94 -6.82
C LYS A 41 -2.78 9.97 -7.11
N PHE A 42 -3.17 9.22 -6.07
CA PHE A 42 -4.18 8.17 -6.15
C PHE A 42 -5.27 8.34 -5.09
N ASP A 43 -6.52 8.04 -5.48
CA ASP A 43 -7.64 7.92 -4.56
C ASP A 43 -7.51 6.69 -3.64
N PHE A 44 -6.86 5.64 -4.14
CA PHE A 44 -6.70 4.37 -3.43
C PHE A 44 -5.30 3.81 -3.62
N ILE A 45 -4.65 3.46 -2.52
CA ILE A 45 -3.37 2.74 -2.51
C ILE A 45 -3.54 1.47 -1.67
N PHE A 46 -3.01 0.35 -2.15
CA PHE A 46 -3.05 -0.94 -1.46
C PHE A 46 -1.65 -1.52 -1.35
N LEU A 47 -1.27 -1.96 -0.15
CA LEU A 47 0.04 -2.53 0.09
C LEU A 47 -0.04 -3.77 0.98
N ASN A 48 0.52 -4.88 0.48
CA ASN A 48 0.92 -6.01 1.31
C ASN A 48 2.45 -5.94 1.46
N PRO A 49 2.97 -5.29 2.52
CA PRO A 49 4.37 -4.91 2.59
C PRO A 49 5.30 -6.13 2.69
N PRO A 50 6.53 -6.05 2.15
CA PRO A 50 7.51 -7.14 2.23
C PRO A 50 8.12 -7.20 3.63
N ILE A 51 7.38 -7.76 4.59
CA ILE A 51 7.76 -7.79 6.02
C ILE A 51 9.18 -8.29 6.27
N ARG A 52 9.62 -9.29 5.49
CA ARG A 52 10.96 -9.89 5.63
C ARG A 52 12.11 -8.97 5.22
N ALA A 53 11.83 -7.91 4.44
CA ALA A 53 12.82 -6.89 4.07
C ALA A 53 13.16 -5.94 5.24
N GLY A 54 12.39 -5.98 6.33
CA GLY A 54 12.62 -5.19 7.53
C GLY A 54 11.87 -3.85 7.54
N LYS A 55 11.76 -3.28 8.75
CA LYS A 55 10.95 -2.08 9.03
C LYS A 55 11.30 -0.87 8.16
N ALA A 56 12.59 -0.60 7.98
CA ALA A 56 13.06 0.56 7.23
C ALA A 56 12.48 0.57 5.81
N VAL A 57 12.52 -0.58 5.12
CA VAL A 57 12.03 -0.71 3.74
C VAL A 57 10.53 -0.44 3.65
N TYR A 58 9.71 -1.13 4.44
CA TYR A 58 8.26 -0.94 4.31
C TYR A 58 7.75 0.35 4.99
N TYR A 59 8.50 0.97 5.90
CA TYR A 59 8.18 2.32 6.40
C TYR A 59 8.41 3.38 5.32
N GLN A 60 9.48 3.27 4.53
CA GLN A 60 9.68 4.11 3.36
C GLN A 60 8.51 3.95 2.35
N MET A 61 8.01 2.73 2.15
CA MET A 61 6.81 2.51 1.32
C MET A 61 5.55 3.18 1.90
N PHE A 62 5.43 3.29 3.23
CA PHE A 62 4.30 4.00 3.85
C PHE A 62 4.40 5.51 3.65
N GLU A 63 5.62 6.08 3.72
CA GLU A 63 5.89 7.49 3.41
C GLU A 63 5.57 7.81 1.96
N GLN A 64 6.09 6.98 1.02
CA GLN A 64 5.76 7.10 -0.40
C GLN A 64 4.24 7.04 -0.64
N ALA A 65 3.53 6.12 0.01
CA ALA A 65 2.09 6.06 -0.08
C ALA A 65 1.41 7.33 0.44
N ALA A 66 1.91 7.93 1.53
CA ALA A 66 1.38 9.21 2.04
C ALA A 66 1.58 10.36 1.05
N ASP A 67 2.75 10.44 0.41
CA ASP A 67 3.08 11.49 -0.57
C ASP A 67 2.22 11.40 -1.84
N HIS A 68 1.88 10.18 -2.26
CA HIS A 68 1.11 9.89 -3.47
C HIS A 68 -0.38 9.66 -3.19
N LEU A 69 -0.87 9.87 -1.97
CA LEU A 69 -2.29 9.76 -1.68
C LEU A 69 -3.00 11.10 -1.87
N GLU A 70 -4.17 11.06 -2.49
CA GLU A 70 -5.07 12.21 -2.53
C GLU A 70 -5.55 12.59 -1.13
N LYS A 71 -5.92 13.87 -0.94
CA LYS A 71 -6.40 14.35 0.36
C LYS A 71 -7.64 13.58 0.86
N SER A 72 -8.52 13.20 -0.06
CA SER A 72 -9.72 12.37 0.20
C SER A 72 -9.47 10.87 0.03
N GLY A 73 -8.23 10.47 -0.27
CA GLY A 73 -7.88 9.11 -0.61
C GLY A 73 -7.85 8.16 0.59
N ASN A 74 -7.69 6.87 0.28
CA ASN A 74 -7.57 5.80 1.26
C ASN A 74 -6.33 4.94 0.97
N PHE A 75 -5.49 4.79 1.99
CA PHE A 75 -4.39 3.85 1.95
C PHE A 75 -4.72 2.61 2.80
N TYR A 76 -4.63 1.43 2.20
CA TYR A 76 -4.90 0.15 2.84
C TYR A 76 -3.66 -0.71 2.92
N ILE A 77 -3.45 -1.28 4.11
CA ILE A 77 -2.32 -2.14 4.40
C ILE A 77 -2.81 -3.41 5.09
N VAL A 78 -2.26 -4.56 4.73
CA VAL A 78 -2.50 -5.83 5.44
C VAL A 78 -1.22 -6.35 6.07
N ILE A 79 -1.21 -6.61 7.38
CA ILE A 79 -0.04 -7.13 8.11
C ILE A 79 -0.49 -8.20 9.10
N GLN A 80 0.27 -9.29 9.20
CA GLN A 80 0.02 -10.29 10.23
C GLN A 80 0.35 -9.72 11.63
N LYS A 81 -0.50 -9.95 12.64
CA LYS A 81 -0.32 -9.39 13.99
C LYS A 81 1.07 -9.65 14.56
N LYS A 82 1.58 -10.88 14.40
CA LYS A 82 2.91 -11.32 14.87
C LYS A 82 4.08 -10.65 14.14
N GLN A 83 3.83 -10.09 12.97
CA GLN A 83 4.82 -9.41 12.12
C GLN A 83 4.92 -7.90 12.40
N GLY A 84 4.34 -7.44 13.51
CA GLY A 84 4.50 -6.04 13.95
C GLY A 84 3.38 -5.10 13.52
N ALA A 85 2.14 -5.61 13.37
CA ALA A 85 0.99 -4.77 13.03
C ALA A 85 0.81 -3.58 14.00
N ASN A 86 1.10 -3.76 15.30
CA ASN A 86 1.01 -2.68 16.28
C ASN A 86 2.05 -1.57 16.03
N SER A 87 3.30 -1.93 15.71
CA SER A 87 4.33 -0.95 15.37
C SER A 87 4.07 -0.28 14.02
N ALA A 88 3.47 -0.99 13.06
CA ALA A 88 3.05 -0.37 11.81
C ALA A 88 1.95 0.67 12.05
N VAL A 89 0.93 0.36 12.86
CA VAL A 89 -0.10 1.35 13.24
C VAL A 89 0.51 2.56 13.95
N ALA A 90 1.48 2.36 14.84
CA ALA A 90 2.15 3.47 15.52
C ALA A 90 2.88 4.40 14.54
N PHE A 91 3.60 3.84 13.57
CA PHE A 91 4.28 4.62 12.52
C PHE A 91 3.28 5.29 11.58
N LEU A 92 2.23 4.61 11.13
CA LEU A 92 1.21 5.21 10.26
C LEU A 92 0.51 6.40 10.90
N LYS A 93 0.39 6.43 12.24
CA LYS A 93 -0.17 7.57 12.98
C LYS A 93 0.74 8.81 12.97
N THR A 94 2.02 8.68 12.60
CA THR A 94 2.90 9.85 12.40
C THR A 94 2.68 10.46 11.01
N LEU A 95 2.20 9.68 10.04
CA LEU A 95 1.96 10.10 8.67
C LEU A 95 0.50 10.55 8.43
N PHE A 96 -0.45 9.83 9.02
CA PHE A 96 -1.89 10.02 8.81
C PHE A 96 -2.60 10.34 10.13
N ASN A 97 -3.64 11.16 10.05
CA ASN A 97 -4.41 11.56 11.23
C ASN A 97 -5.66 10.68 11.50
N ASP A 98 -6.05 9.80 10.58
CA ASP A 98 -7.06 8.75 10.79
C ASP A 98 -6.47 7.40 10.38
N VAL A 99 -6.08 6.59 11.37
CA VAL A 99 -5.56 5.23 11.17
C VAL A 99 -6.44 4.24 11.94
N LYS A 100 -7.08 3.32 11.23
CA LYS A 100 -8.02 2.35 11.80
C LYS A 100 -7.70 0.93 11.36
N VAL A 101 -7.67 0.00 12.30
CA VAL A 101 -7.75 -1.43 11.98
C VAL A 101 -9.21 -1.75 11.68
N ILE A 102 -9.52 -2.01 10.41
CA ILE A 102 -10.90 -2.19 9.93
C ILE A 102 -11.31 -3.66 9.84
N ASP A 103 -10.34 -4.59 9.81
CA ASP A 103 -10.59 -6.02 9.83
C ASP A 103 -9.48 -6.76 10.60
N LYS A 104 -9.87 -7.88 11.22
CA LYS A 104 -8.98 -8.79 11.96
C LYS A 104 -9.35 -10.24 11.69
N THR A 105 -8.93 -10.78 10.55
CA THR A 105 -9.23 -12.16 10.15
C THR A 105 -7.97 -13.02 10.08
N SER A 106 -8.03 -14.25 10.60
CA SER A 106 -6.95 -15.25 10.50
C SER A 106 -5.57 -14.75 10.96
N GLY A 107 -5.54 -13.86 11.95
CA GLY A 107 -4.30 -13.26 12.47
C GLY A 107 -3.72 -12.13 11.63
N PHE A 108 -4.38 -11.70 10.55
CA PHE A 108 -4.05 -10.52 9.77
C PHE A 108 -4.86 -9.32 10.24
N HIS A 109 -4.26 -8.14 10.21
CA HIS A 109 -4.93 -6.87 10.44
C HIS A 109 -4.96 -6.09 9.12
N THR A 110 -6.16 -5.70 8.69
CA THR A 110 -6.31 -4.72 7.61
C THR A 110 -6.42 -3.34 8.22
N ILE A 111 -5.51 -2.45 7.84
CA ILE A 111 -5.37 -1.10 8.36
C ILE A 111 -5.75 -0.13 7.23
N ARG A 112 -6.62 0.84 7.53
CA ARG A 112 -6.96 1.95 6.64
C ARG A 112 -6.39 3.25 7.20
N CYS A 113 -5.78 4.05 6.34
CA CYS A 113 -5.22 5.36 6.64
C CYS A 113 -5.86 6.44 5.74
N GLN A 114 -6.14 7.62 6.30
CA GLN A 114 -6.69 8.79 5.59
C GLN A 114 -6.13 10.11 6.15
N PHE A 115 -6.14 11.17 5.33
CA PHE A 115 -5.96 12.56 5.77
C PHE A 115 -7.33 13.20 6.05
N LYS A 116 -7.86 13.05 7.26
CA LYS A 116 -9.06 13.80 7.68
C LYS A 116 -8.72 15.25 8.02
N PRO A 117 -9.59 16.22 7.69
CA PRO A 117 -9.48 17.54 8.29
C PRO A 117 -9.63 17.42 9.82
N LYS A 118 -8.78 18.11 10.57
CA LYS A 118 -9.03 18.31 12.01
C LYS A 118 -10.34 19.09 12.12
N LYS A 119 -11.33 18.52 12.83
CA LYS A 119 -12.57 19.23 13.17
C LYS A 119 -12.27 20.43 14.04
#